data_AF-A0A9E3GU87-F1
#
_entry.id   AF-A0A9E3GU87-F1
#
_cell.length_a   1.000
_cell.length_b   1.000
_cell.length_c   1.000
_cell.angle_alpha   90.00
_cell.angle_beta   90.00
_cell.angle_gamma   90.00
#
_symmetry.space_group_name_H-M   'P 1'
#
loop_
_entity.id
_entity.type
_entity.pdbx_description
1 polymer ?
#
loop_
_entity_poly.entity_id
_entity_poly.type
_entity_poly.pdbx_seq_one_letter_code
_entity_poly.pdbx_strand_id
1 'polypeptide(L)'
;MPAPLPAPFPATGSRSRRLARRVAAATGGSIERQLRAEAADALGRAGERLEDAIDAWHLLVDVGLATEAQLEHAMRDLVHAVWALVVQRECAGFRVDNLGHIRRHYAIPEAVLRHL
;
A
#
# COMPACT_ATOMS: atom_id res chain seq x y z
N MET A 1 -35.30 -39.04 -56.36
CA MET A 1 -35.61 -37.89 -55.48
C MET A 1 -34.80 -38.06 -54.19
N PRO A 2 -33.64 -37.39 -54.01
CA PRO A 2 -32.90 -37.49 -52.75
C PRO A 2 -33.58 -36.62 -51.67
N ALA A 3 -33.62 -37.13 -50.44
CA ALA A 3 -34.22 -36.46 -49.29
C ALA A 3 -33.44 -35.18 -48.89
N PRO A 4 -34.13 -34.14 -48.37
CA PRO A 4 -33.46 -32.92 -47.93
C PRO A 4 -32.58 -33.18 -46.70
N LEU A 5 -31.39 -32.57 -46.68
CA LEU A 5 -30.46 -32.62 -45.56
C LEU A 5 -31.08 -31.95 -44.31
N PRO A 6 -30.86 -32.50 -43.10
CA PRO A 6 -31.36 -31.88 -41.88
C PRO A 6 -30.66 -30.54 -41.61
N ALA A 7 -31.44 -29.56 -41.16
CA ALA A 7 -30.96 -28.23 -40.80
C ALA A 7 -29.94 -28.27 -39.65
N PRO A 8 -28.97 -27.33 -39.60
CA PRO A 8 -27.96 -27.30 -38.55
C PRO A 8 -28.59 -27.01 -37.18
N PHE A 9 -28.18 -27.76 -36.16
CA PHE A 9 -28.58 -27.59 -34.77
C PHE A 9 -28.26 -26.17 -34.24
N PRO A 10 -29.10 -25.57 -33.37
CA PRO A 10 -28.85 -24.25 -32.82
C PRO A 10 -27.65 -24.26 -31.85
N ALA A 11 -26.74 -23.30 -32.03
CA ALA A 11 -25.50 -23.18 -31.27
C ALA A 11 -25.73 -22.96 -29.76
N THR A 12 -25.44 -23.99 -28.95
CA THR A 12 -25.48 -24.02 -27.48
C THR A 12 -24.38 -23.18 -26.80
N GLY A 13 -23.89 -22.11 -27.42
CA GLY A 13 -22.68 -21.39 -27.00
C GLY A 13 -22.89 -20.15 -26.11
N SER A 14 -24.13 -19.67 -25.96
CA SER A 14 -24.41 -18.33 -25.41
C SER A 14 -24.51 -18.27 -23.87
N ARG A 15 -25.00 -19.34 -23.23
CA ARG A 15 -25.12 -19.41 -21.76
C ARG A 15 -23.78 -19.66 -21.08
N SER A 16 -22.97 -20.58 -21.61
CA SER A 16 -21.65 -20.91 -21.06
C SER A 16 -20.67 -19.73 -21.10
N ARG A 17 -20.69 -18.92 -22.18
CA ARG A 17 -19.86 -17.70 -22.27
C ARG A 17 -20.25 -16.63 -21.26
N ARG A 18 -21.54 -16.49 -20.96
CA ARG A 18 -22.04 -15.52 -19.95
C ARG A 18 -21.65 -15.94 -18.54
N LEU A 19 -21.73 -17.24 -18.23
CA LEU A 19 -21.31 -17.76 -16.93
C LEU A 19 -19.79 -17.57 -16.72
N ALA A 20 -18.97 -17.91 -17.72
CA ALA A 20 -17.52 -17.72 -17.67
C ALA A 20 -17.12 -16.24 -17.47
N ARG A 21 -17.77 -15.30 -18.17
CA ARG A 21 -17.55 -13.85 -17.95
C ARG A 21 -17.94 -13.39 -16.56
N ARG A 22 -19.04 -13.90 -16.00
CA ARG A 22 -19.48 -13.54 -14.64
C ARG A 22 -18.51 -14.05 -13.59
N VAL A 23 -18.01 -15.28 -13.74
CA VAL A 23 -17.00 -15.84 -12.83
C VAL A 23 -15.70 -15.04 -12.92
N ALA A 24 -15.20 -14.75 -14.13
CA ALA A 24 -14.00 -13.92 -14.30
C ALA A 24 -14.15 -12.52 -13.68
N ALA A 25 -15.30 -11.87 -13.86
CA ALA A 25 -15.58 -10.56 -13.26
C ALA A 25 -15.69 -10.64 -11.72
N ALA A 26 -16.31 -11.69 -11.18
CA ALA A 26 -16.42 -11.90 -9.74
C ALA A 26 -15.06 -12.19 -9.08
N THR A 27 -14.22 -13.00 -9.74
CA THR A 27 -12.85 -13.29 -9.29
C THR A 27 -11.96 -12.04 -9.37
N GLY A 28 -12.04 -11.28 -10.47
CA GLY A 28 -11.33 -10.01 -10.61
C GLY A 28 -11.68 -9.02 -9.49
N GLY A 29 -12.98 -8.83 -9.23
CA GLY A 29 -13.43 -7.97 -8.13
C GLY A 29 -13.02 -8.47 -6.73
N SER A 30 -12.78 -9.77 -6.56
CA SER A 30 -12.27 -10.34 -5.30
C SER A 30 -10.77 -10.08 -5.11
N ILE A 31 -9.97 -10.27 -6.16
CA ILE A 31 -8.53 -10.01 -6.13
C ILE A 31 -8.25 -8.53 -5.90
N GLU A 32 -8.98 -7.64 -6.57
CA GLU A 32 -8.83 -6.19 -6.36
C GLU A 32 -9.11 -5.77 -4.91
N ARG A 33 -10.13 -6.38 -4.27
CA ARG A 33 -10.40 -6.12 -2.84
C ARG A 33 -9.26 -6.60 -1.95
N GLN A 34 -8.71 -7.78 -2.22
CA GLN A 34 -7.57 -8.30 -1.45
C GLN A 34 -6.32 -7.44 -1.63
N LEU A 35 -6.02 -7.01 -2.86
CA LEU A 35 -4.91 -6.10 -3.13
C LEU A 35 -5.08 -4.76 -2.41
N ARG A 36 -6.29 -4.21 -2.38
CA ARG A 36 -6.58 -2.98 -1.63
C ARG A 36 -6.44 -3.18 -0.11
N ALA A 37 -6.86 -4.32 0.41
CA ALA A 37 -6.68 -4.66 1.81
C ALA A 37 -5.19 -4.77 2.17
N GLU A 38 -4.40 -5.52 1.39
CA GLU A 38 -2.96 -5.64 1.63
C GLU A 38 -2.24 -4.29 1.52
N ALA A 39 -2.63 -3.45 0.55
CA ALA A 39 -2.07 -2.11 0.43
C ALA A 39 -2.39 -1.24 1.66
N ALA A 40 -3.60 -1.33 2.20
CA ALA A 40 -4.00 -0.63 3.42
C ALA A 40 -3.21 -1.14 4.64
N ASP A 41 -3.07 -2.46 4.78
CA ASP A 41 -2.33 -3.07 5.88
C ASP A 41 -0.83 -2.70 5.81
N ALA A 42 -0.25 -2.72 4.61
CA ALA A 42 1.15 -2.33 4.41
C ALA A 42 1.38 -0.83 4.70
N LEU A 43 0.42 0.04 4.36
CA LEU A 43 0.45 1.45 4.75
C LEU A 43 0.36 1.61 6.28
N GLY A 44 -0.53 0.88 6.94
CA GLY A 44 -0.67 0.88 8.40
C GLY A 44 0.64 0.52 9.08
N ARG A 45 1.24 -0.61 8.70
CA ARG A 45 2.55 -1.05 9.23
C ARG A 45 3.68 -0.05 8.96
N ALA A 46 3.65 0.67 7.84
CA ALA A 46 4.65 1.69 7.56
C ALA A 46 4.45 2.94 8.42
N GLY A 47 3.19 3.32 8.69
CA GLY A 47 2.84 4.41 9.61
C GLY A 47 3.25 4.09 11.05
N GLU A 48 2.88 2.91 11.56
CA GLU A 48 3.25 2.44 12.90
C GLU A 48 4.77 2.48 13.12
N ARG A 49 5.56 2.01 12.15
CA ARG A 49 7.03 2.09 12.23
C ARG A 49 7.57 3.51 12.31
N LEU A 50 6.91 4.46 11.66
CA LEU A 50 7.29 5.87 11.75
C LEU A 50 6.95 6.43 13.13
N GLU A 51 5.79 6.08 13.70
CA GLU A 51 5.42 6.44 15.07
C GLU A 51 6.42 5.87 16.08
N ASP A 52 6.74 4.57 15.98
CA ASP A 52 7.74 3.92 16.84
C ASP A 52 9.11 4.62 16.78
N ALA A 53 9.55 5.03 15.58
CA ALA A 53 10.82 5.74 15.40
C ALA A 53 10.79 7.15 16.01
N ILE A 54 9.65 7.85 15.89
CA ILE A 54 9.44 9.17 16.51
C ILE A 54 9.47 9.04 18.03
N ASP A 55 8.79 8.06 18.60
CA ASP A 55 8.76 7.80 20.04
C ASP A 55 10.15 7.43 20.57
N ALA A 56 10.89 6.59 19.84
CA ALA A 56 12.27 6.24 20.18
C ALA A 56 13.20 7.47 20.18
N TRP A 57 13.06 8.36 19.19
CA TRP A 57 13.79 9.61 19.16
C TRP A 57 13.48 10.50 20.37
N HIS A 58 12.19 10.70 20.68
CA HIS A 58 11.78 11.49 21.83
C HIS A 58 12.30 10.92 23.14
N LEU A 59 12.22 9.60 23.32
CA LEU A 59 12.74 8.94 24.51
C LEU A 59 14.25 9.20 24.68
N LEU A 60 15.04 9.12 23.61
CA LEU A 60 16.48 9.36 23.68
C LEU A 60 16.82 10.82 24.01
N VAL A 61 16.07 11.76 23.43
CA VAL A 61 16.27 13.20 23.67
C VAL A 61 15.82 13.60 25.08
N ASP A 62 14.65 13.14 25.53
CA ASP A 62 14.04 13.52 26.81
C ASP A 62 14.80 12.92 28.00
N VAL A 63 15.34 11.71 27.84
CA VAL A 63 16.18 11.08 28.88
C VAL A 63 17.52 11.79 29.01
N GLY A 64 18.03 12.43 27.94
CA GLY A 64 19.25 13.24 27.96
C GLY A 64 20.54 12.46 28.27
N LEU A 65 20.48 11.12 28.30
CA LEU A 65 21.62 10.22 28.53
C LEU A 65 22.04 9.46 27.26
N ALA A 66 21.40 9.74 26.13
CA ALA A 66 21.76 9.15 24.86
C ALA A 66 23.15 9.63 24.41
N THR A 67 23.98 8.70 23.97
CA THR A 67 25.24 9.02 23.31
C THR A 67 24.97 9.63 21.93
N GLU A 68 25.91 10.42 21.41
CA GLU A 68 25.83 10.99 20.06
C GLU A 68 25.54 9.92 19.01
N ALA A 69 26.21 8.77 19.10
CA ALA A 69 26.00 7.66 18.17
C ALA A 69 24.58 7.08 18.22
N GLN A 70 23.94 7.06 19.40
CA GLN A 70 22.55 6.62 19.54
C GLN A 70 21.58 7.64 18.92
N LEU A 71 21.83 8.93 19.11
CA LEU A 71 21.03 9.99 18.50
C LEU A 71 21.17 9.95 16.97
N GLU A 72 22.39 9.83 16.43
CA GLU A 72 22.61 9.69 14.99
C GLU A 72 21.94 8.43 14.40
N HIS A 73 21.94 7.32 15.14
CA HIS A 73 21.24 6.11 14.71
C HIS A 73 19.73 6.31 14.66
N ALA A 74 19.14 6.85 15.74
CA ALA A 74 17.72 7.13 15.80
C ALA A 74 17.28 8.14 14.72
N MET A 75 18.10 9.17 14.45
CA MET A 75 17.85 10.11 13.35
C MET A 75 17.79 9.40 12.00
N ARG A 76 18.75 8.51 11.72
CA ARG A 76 18.75 7.73 10.48
C ARG A 76 17.51 6.85 10.40
N ASP A 77 17.18 6.13 11.46
CA ASP A 77 16.01 5.25 11.48
C ASP A 77 14.71 6.04 11.21
N LEU A 78 14.58 7.25 11.76
CA LEU A 78 13.45 8.14 11.51
C LEU A 78 13.40 8.59 10.04
N VAL A 79 14.53 9.00 9.45
CA VAL A 79 14.62 9.32 8.01
C VAL A 79 14.22 8.12 7.15
N HIS A 80 14.72 6.93 7.48
CA HIS A 80 14.40 5.70 6.77
C HIS A 80 12.91 5.36 6.87
N ALA A 81 12.30 5.51 8.04
CA ALA A 81 10.87 5.26 8.24
C ALA A 81 10.00 6.24 7.45
N VAL A 82 10.38 7.53 7.39
CA VAL A 82 9.67 8.52 6.56
C VAL A 82 9.73 8.11 5.08
N TRP A 83 10.91 7.78 4.56
CA TRP A 83 11.05 7.37 3.16
C TRP A 83 10.31 6.07 2.85
N ALA A 84 10.33 5.10 3.77
CA ALA A 84 9.57 3.87 3.61
C ALA A 84 8.06 4.14 3.48
N LEU A 85 7.53 5.06 4.29
CA LEU A 85 6.13 5.47 4.19
C LEU A 85 5.82 6.22 2.89
N VAL A 86 6.71 7.11 2.42
CA VAL A 86 6.57 7.78 1.11
C VAL A 86 6.45 6.74 -0.01
N VAL A 87 7.38 5.79 -0.07
CA VAL A 87 7.38 4.74 -1.10
C VAL A 87 6.11 3.89 -1.01
N GLN A 88 5.71 3.48 0.19
CA GLN A 88 4.51 2.67 0.38
C GLN A 88 3.24 3.42 -0.09
N ARG A 89 3.18 4.73 0.15
CA ARG A 89 2.10 5.60 -0.36
C ARG A 89 2.07 5.66 -1.87
N GLU A 90 3.22 5.79 -2.52
CA GLU A 90 3.31 5.79 -3.98
C GLU A 90 2.89 4.44 -4.58
N CYS A 91 3.30 3.33 -3.96
CA CYS A 91 2.89 1.98 -4.35
C CYS A 91 1.37 1.79 -4.20
N ALA A 92 0.75 2.39 -3.19
CA ALA A 92 -0.70 2.38 -3.00
C ALA A 92 -1.45 3.39 -3.90
N GLY A 93 -0.74 4.18 -4.71
CA GLY A 93 -1.33 5.12 -5.67
C GLY A 93 -1.39 6.58 -5.20
N PHE A 94 -0.93 6.90 -3.99
CA PHE A 94 -0.83 8.28 -3.48
C PHE A 94 0.51 8.89 -3.93
N ARG A 95 0.50 9.60 -5.06
CA ARG A 95 1.74 10.15 -5.68
C ARG A 95 1.91 11.66 -5.53
N VAL A 96 0.97 12.34 -4.90
CA VAL A 96 0.97 13.80 -4.78
C VAL A 96 1.10 14.17 -3.32
N ASP A 97 2.00 15.13 -3.04
CA ASP A 97 2.19 15.73 -1.71
C ASP A 97 2.41 14.72 -0.58
N ASN A 98 3.26 13.70 -0.81
CA ASN A 98 3.51 12.68 0.20
C ASN A 98 4.19 13.24 1.45
N LEU A 99 5.25 14.04 1.29
CA LEU A 99 5.92 14.67 2.43
C LEU A 99 5.00 15.67 3.16
N GLY A 100 4.20 16.46 2.44
CA GLY A 100 3.25 17.37 3.08
C GLY A 100 2.11 16.64 3.80
N HIS A 101 1.67 15.48 3.31
CA HIS A 101 0.77 14.61 4.06
C HIS A 101 1.45 14.09 5.34
N ILE A 102 2.65 13.51 5.24
CA ILE A 102 3.34 12.94 6.39
C ILE A 102 3.60 14.03 7.45
N ARG A 103 4.08 15.21 7.07
CA ARG A 103 4.30 16.35 7.99
C ARG A 103 3.02 16.84 8.69
N ARG A 104 1.85 16.65 8.09
CA ARG A 104 0.56 17.03 8.68
C ARG A 104 0.02 16.00 9.66
N HIS A 105 0.38 14.73 9.49
CA HIS A 105 -0.20 13.62 10.24
C HIS A 105 0.76 13.01 11.28
N TYR A 106 2.06 13.24 11.15
CA TYR A 106 3.09 12.70 12.05
C TYR A 106 3.90 13.85 12.66
N ALA A 107 4.22 13.73 13.95
CA ALA A 107 5.02 14.70 14.70
C ALA A 107 6.53 14.52 14.41
N ILE A 108 6.94 14.71 13.16
CA ILE A 108 8.36 14.56 12.77
C ILE A 108 9.19 15.67 13.43
N PRO A 109 10.28 15.33 14.15
CA PRO A 109 11.17 16.33 14.72
C PRO A 109 11.79 17.25 13.66
N GLU A 110 11.85 18.55 13.92
CA GLU A 110 12.42 19.55 12.99
C GLU A 110 13.88 19.24 12.61
N ALA A 111 14.63 18.61 13.52
CA ALA A 111 15.99 18.17 13.25
C ALA A 111 16.05 17.17 12.08
N VAL A 112 15.06 16.29 11.97
CA VAL A 112 14.98 15.27 10.92
C VAL A 112 14.52 15.86 9.59
N LEU A 113 13.66 16.89 9.60
CA LEU A 113 13.17 17.54 8.39
C LEU A 113 14.28 18.14 7.51
N ARG A 114 15.43 18.47 8.09
CA ARG A 114 16.61 18.96 7.34
C ARG A 114 17.34 17.87 6.55
N HIS A 115 17.00 16.60 6.79
CA HIS A 115 17.63 15.43 6.19
C HIS A 115 16.69 14.65 5.24
N LEU A 116 15.49 15.17 5.00
CA LEU A 116 14.51 14.65 4.04
C LEU A 116 14.60 15.40 2.70
#